data_AF-A0A927F5G8-F1
#
_entry.id   AF-A0A927F5G8-F1
#
_cell.length_a   1.000
_cell.length_b   1.000
_cell.length_c   1.000
_cell.angle_alpha   90.00
_cell.angle_beta   90.00
_cell.angle_gamma   90.00
#
_symmetry.space_group_name_H-M   'P 1'
#
loop_
_entity.id
_entity.type
_entity.pdbx_description
1 polymer ?
#
loop_
_entity_poly.entity_id
_entity_poly.type
_entity_poly.pdbx_seq_one_letter_code
_entity_poly.pdbx_strand_id
1 'polypeptide(L)'
;MKKTWHLLLPDWSSYDTLWQSERPFTLWPIGNQPLISYWMDEAVNQEIDEITIYTADRPNELRSYLDGGNFWSRPVHVIPIRSDDEAPEDATPVVGLPRKNRLPDPIEGEAGLLQQWLRLNREWLDNLQDHTLKIEVKHPSGGWVGPHVRIHPSAKLVAPFWIQGKCEIGANAQVGPYACIGENAIIDENASVQRSIVLPGTMVGCNTSLEEVAVEGGLLLDSKRGCRVAITDSFILSNISEKLSSPSILERLFALTLFCLVSPVAALSRIDWSELEAHDGRGGALRLKTGSQGRLIVRRWHWLKEVAKGRMRLVGILPRPVDWTSEAADLDVARRLAKTTPGVIALSDVHDSHSPQDPTEWIHASYQALCDDKSIGKLIRSKLWRLVFKPIQ
;
A
#
# COMPACT_ATOMS: atom_id res chain seq x y z
N MET A 1 1.10 -7.66 -43.38
CA MET A 1 -0.03 -6.88 -42.83
C MET A 1 0.30 -6.62 -41.38
N LYS A 2 0.14 -5.39 -40.88
CA LYS A 2 0.29 -5.13 -39.45
C LYS A 2 -0.77 -5.94 -38.71
N LYS A 3 -0.38 -6.77 -37.75
CA LYS A 3 -1.30 -7.49 -36.87
C LYS A 3 -1.66 -6.57 -35.71
N THR A 4 -2.91 -6.15 -35.65
CA THR A 4 -3.43 -5.36 -34.54
C THR A 4 -4.27 -6.25 -33.63
N TRP A 5 -4.14 -6.07 -32.32
CA TRP A 5 -4.95 -6.77 -31.33
C TRP A 5 -5.79 -5.79 -30.52
N HIS A 6 -7.10 -6.02 -30.51
CA HIS A 6 -8.05 -5.28 -29.69
C HIS A 6 -8.34 -6.09 -28.42
N LEU A 7 -8.12 -5.49 -27.25
CA LEU A 7 -8.40 -6.08 -25.94
C LEU A 7 -9.43 -5.24 -25.20
N LEU A 8 -10.46 -5.88 -24.66
CA LEU A 8 -11.41 -5.26 -23.73
C LEU A 8 -11.03 -5.67 -22.32
N LEU A 9 -10.81 -4.71 -21.42
CA LEU A 9 -10.68 -4.98 -20.00
C LEU A 9 -12.04 -4.73 -19.34
N PRO A 10 -12.71 -5.78 -18.86
CA PRO A 10 -14.05 -5.64 -18.29
C PRO A 10 -14.09 -4.68 -17.11
N ASP A 11 -15.15 -3.89 -17.00
CA ASP A 11 -15.37 -3.02 -15.84
C ASP A 11 -15.82 -3.82 -14.62
N TRP A 12 -14.84 -4.28 -13.84
CA TRP A 12 -15.07 -4.98 -12.58
C TRP A 12 -14.88 -4.09 -11.35
N SER A 13 -14.82 -2.77 -11.55
CA SER A 13 -14.66 -1.81 -10.44
C SER A 13 -15.79 -1.91 -9.41
N SER A 14 -17.02 -2.18 -9.87
CA SER A 14 -18.20 -2.36 -9.01
C SER A 14 -18.16 -3.62 -8.14
N TYR A 15 -17.41 -4.65 -8.55
CA TYR A 15 -17.23 -5.89 -7.79
C TYR A 15 -16.04 -5.82 -6.81
N ASP A 16 -15.19 -4.80 -6.91
CA ASP A 16 -14.05 -4.58 -5.99
C ASP A 16 -14.50 -3.92 -4.68
N THR A 17 -15.45 -4.54 -3.98
CA THR A 17 -15.99 -4.04 -2.71
C THR A 17 -15.15 -4.45 -1.51
N LEU A 18 -14.48 -5.61 -1.59
CA LEU A 18 -13.70 -6.19 -0.49
C LEU A 18 -12.29 -5.60 -0.42
N TRP A 19 -11.52 -5.67 -1.50
CA TRP A 19 -10.15 -5.17 -1.49
C TRP A 19 -10.13 -3.64 -1.59
N GLN A 20 -10.98 -3.07 -2.46
CA GLN A 20 -10.99 -1.63 -2.75
C GLN A 20 -9.60 -1.17 -3.20
N SER A 21 -9.04 -1.93 -4.14
CA SER A 21 -7.69 -1.70 -4.64
C SER A 21 -7.60 -0.31 -5.26
N GLU A 22 -6.42 0.31 -5.25
CA GLU A 22 -6.19 1.52 -6.05
C GLU A 22 -6.05 1.18 -7.54
N ARG A 23 -5.79 -0.09 -7.88
CA ARG A 23 -5.48 -0.55 -9.24
C ARG A 23 -6.61 -1.40 -9.84
N PRO A 24 -6.86 -1.28 -11.16
CA PRO A 24 -7.81 -2.14 -11.86
C PRO A 24 -7.47 -3.61 -11.71
N PHE A 25 -8.47 -4.49 -11.80
CA PHE A 25 -8.29 -5.94 -11.62
C PHE A 25 -7.17 -6.52 -12.53
N THR A 26 -7.03 -5.99 -13.73
CA THR A 26 -6.01 -6.40 -14.71
C THR A 26 -4.59 -6.08 -14.27
N LEU A 27 -4.42 -5.18 -13.29
CA LEU A 27 -3.16 -4.87 -12.63
C LEU A 27 -2.95 -5.64 -11.32
N TRP A 28 -3.88 -6.50 -10.91
CA TRP A 28 -3.71 -7.34 -9.73
C TRP A 28 -2.69 -8.46 -10.01
N PRO A 29 -1.86 -8.82 -9.02
CA PRO A 29 -0.79 -9.78 -9.23
C PRO A 29 -1.35 -11.19 -9.39
N ILE A 30 -0.94 -11.86 -10.47
CA ILE A 30 -1.15 -13.28 -10.71
C ILE A 30 0.25 -13.91 -10.71
N GLY A 31 0.61 -14.64 -9.65
CA GLY A 31 1.98 -15.12 -9.51
C GLY A 31 2.99 -13.97 -9.35
N ASN A 32 3.88 -13.81 -10.33
CA ASN A 32 4.99 -12.85 -10.27
C ASN A 32 4.75 -11.51 -10.97
N GLN A 33 3.64 -11.36 -11.71
CA GLN A 33 3.34 -10.14 -12.44
C GLN A 33 1.83 -9.90 -12.55
N PRO A 34 1.39 -8.70 -12.93
CA PRO A 34 -0.03 -8.43 -13.15
C PRO A 34 -0.65 -9.23 -14.30
N LEU A 35 -1.96 -9.42 -14.27
CA LEU A 35 -2.69 -10.15 -15.32
C LEU A 35 -2.40 -9.61 -16.73
N ILE A 36 -2.42 -8.28 -16.91
CA ILE A 36 -2.18 -7.65 -18.21
C ILE A 36 -0.79 -7.98 -18.77
N SER A 37 0.22 -8.17 -17.92
CA SER A 37 1.58 -8.48 -18.36
C SER A 37 1.64 -9.82 -19.09
N TYR A 38 0.85 -10.82 -18.68
CA TYR A 38 0.77 -12.10 -19.43
C TYR A 38 0.18 -11.93 -20.83
N TRP A 39 -0.78 -11.01 -21.00
CA TRP A 39 -1.34 -10.69 -22.31
C TRP A 39 -0.32 -9.96 -23.19
N MET A 40 0.51 -9.10 -22.60
CA MET A 40 1.60 -8.45 -23.33
C MET A 40 2.67 -9.47 -23.75
N ASP A 41 3.03 -10.40 -22.88
CA ASP A 41 3.94 -11.52 -23.20
C ASP A 41 3.39 -12.38 -24.35
N GLU A 42 2.08 -12.69 -24.32
CA GLU A 42 1.43 -13.44 -25.38
C GLU A 42 1.39 -12.66 -26.70
N ALA A 43 1.16 -11.34 -26.65
CA ALA A 43 1.20 -10.50 -27.83
C ALA A 43 2.59 -10.48 -28.49
N VAL A 44 3.65 -10.54 -27.68
CA VAL A 44 5.02 -10.72 -28.16
C VAL A 44 5.19 -12.09 -28.82
N ASN A 45 4.71 -13.16 -28.19
CA ASN A 45 4.80 -14.53 -28.71
C ASN A 45 4.05 -14.71 -30.04
N GLN A 46 2.93 -14.02 -30.23
CA GLN A 46 2.12 -14.08 -31.46
C GLN A 46 2.56 -13.07 -32.54
N GLU A 47 3.63 -12.33 -32.28
CA GLU A 47 4.19 -11.31 -33.17
C GLU A 47 3.16 -10.24 -33.55
N ILE A 48 2.34 -9.79 -32.58
CA ILE A 48 1.39 -8.69 -32.77
C ILE A 48 2.16 -7.39 -32.96
N ASP A 49 1.78 -6.51 -33.88
CA ASP A 49 2.51 -5.26 -34.13
C ASP A 49 2.03 -4.11 -33.24
N GLU A 50 0.73 -4.08 -32.94
CA GLU A 50 0.06 -2.97 -32.24
C GLU A 50 -1.08 -3.49 -31.37
N ILE A 51 -1.23 -2.93 -30.16
CA ILE A 51 -2.25 -3.36 -29.20
C ILE A 51 -3.11 -2.17 -28.84
N THR A 52 -4.42 -2.31 -28.97
CA THR A 52 -5.40 -1.33 -28.51
C THR A 52 -6.19 -1.92 -27.35
N ILE A 53 -6.21 -1.23 -26.22
CA ILE A 53 -6.85 -1.67 -24.99
C ILE A 53 -8.00 -0.71 -24.67
N TYR A 54 -9.21 -1.25 -24.55
CA TYR A 54 -10.42 -0.53 -24.16
C TYR A 54 -10.72 -0.84 -22.69
N THR A 55 -10.89 0.18 -21.85
CA THR A 55 -11.18 -0.03 -20.41
C THR A 55 -11.99 1.12 -19.83
N ALA A 56 -12.99 0.81 -19.00
CA ALA A 56 -13.65 1.79 -18.14
C ALA A 56 -13.03 1.82 -16.73
N ASP A 57 -12.52 0.68 -16.24
CA ASP A 57 -11.90 0.57 -14.93
C ASP A 57 -10.53 1.28 -14.88
N ARG A 58 -10.47 2.43 -14.18
CA ARG A 58 -9.25 3.19 -13.84
C ARG A 58 -8.20 3.27 -14.97
N PRO A 59 -8.55 3.84 -16.15
CA PRO A 59 -7.68 3.86 -17.33
C PRO A 59 -6.33 4.57 -17.11
N ASN A 60 -6.28 5.56 -16.21
CA ASN A 60 -5.06 6.32 -15.93
C ASN A 60 -3.99 5.48 -15.21
N GLU A 61 -4.40 4.63 -14.27
CA GLU A 61 -3.49 3.72 -13.56
C GLU A 61 -2.92 2.67 -14.52
N LEU A 62 -3.77 2.12 -15.39
CA LEU A 62 -3.35 1.20 -16.44
C LEU A 62 -2.35 1.86 -17.39
N ARG A 63 -2.63 3.07 -17.87
CA ARG A 63 -1.74 3.82 -18.75
C ARG A 63 -0.39 4.08 -18.07
N SER A 64 -0.42 4.56 -16.82
CA SER A 64 0.79 4.80 -16.02
C SER A 64 1.65 3.52 -15.88
N TYR A 65 1.01 2.38 -15.62
CA TYR A 65 1.71 1.09 -15.54
C TYR A 65 2.35 0.69 -16.88
N LEU A 66 1.62 0.82 -17.99
CA LEU A 66 2.09 0.45 -19.32
C LEU A 66 3.20 1.40 -19.82
N ASP A 67 3.07 2.70 -19.57
CA ASP A 67 4.08 3.72 -19.92
C ASP A 67 5.36 3.59 -19.07
N GLY A 68 5.21 3.22 -17.79
CA GLY A 68 6.34 2.98 -16.89
C GLY A 68 7.08 1.66 -17.15
N GLY A 69 6.49 0.76 -17.94
CA GLY A 69 7.06 -0.53 -18.30
C GLY A 69 8.08 -0.41 -19.43
N ASN A 70 9.37 -0.57 -19.12
CA ASN A 70 10.46 -0.57 -20.11
C ASN A 70 10.51 -1.81 -21.04
N PHE A 71 9.48 -2.66 -21.03
CA PHE A 71 9.67 -4.06 -21.44
C PHE A 71 9.29 -4.34 -22.89
N TRP A 72 8.38 -3.59 -23.51
CA TRP A 72 7.80 -4.00 -24.79
C TRP A 72 7.94 -2.90 -25.85
N SER A 73 8.77 -3.14 -26.88
CA SER A 73 9.01 -2.20 -28.00
C SER A 73 7.82 -2.05 -28.96
N ARG A 74 6.59 -2.27 -28.48
CA ARG A 74 5.35 -2.29 -29.25
C ARG A 74 4.44 -1.14 -28.81
N PRO A 75 3.82 -0.39 -29.73
CA PRO A 75 2.86 0.63 -29.36
C PRO A 75 1.63 -0.02 -28.69
N VAL A 76 1.31 0.45 -27.49
CA VAL A 76 0.11 0.08 -26.75
C VAL A 76 -0.74 1.33 -26.55
N HIS A 77 -1.98 1.30 -27.01
CA HIS A 77 -2.91 2.42 -26.92
C HIS A 77 -4.03 2.10 -25.93
N VAL A 78 -4.14 2.88 -24.86
CA VAL A 78 -5.23 2.76 -23.88
C VAL A 78 -6.33 3.76 -24.20
N ILE A 79 -7.47 3.25 -24.67
CA ILE A 79 -8.69 3.99 -24.99
C ILE A 79 -9.67 3.87 -23.81
N PRO A 80 -9.93 4.97 -23.06
CA PRO A 80 -10.95 4.96 -22.03
C PRO A 80 -12.34 4.86 -22.67
N ILE A 81 -13.16 3.94 -22.17
CA ILE A 81 -14.57 3.77 -22.56
C ILE A 81 -15.47 4.01 -21.35
N ARG A 82 -16.76 4.28 -21.56
CA ARG A 82 -17.71 4.49 -20.45
C ARG A 82 -18.33 3.20 -19.93
N SER A 83 -18.48 2.22 -20.80
CA SER A 83 -19.00 0.89 -20.49
C SER A 83 -18.42 -0.13 -21.47
N ASP A 84 -18.41 -1.40 -21.07
CA ASP A 84 -17.88 -2.50 -21.87
C ASP A 84 -18.56 -2.62 -23.26
N ASP A 85 -19.83 -2.22 -23.38
CA ASP A 85 -20.59 -2.22 -24.63
C ASP A 85 -20.07 -1.24 -25.69
N GLU A 86 -19.26 -0.25 -25.32
CA GLU A 86 -18.64 0.69 -26.28
C GLU A 86 -17.41 0.09 -26.98
N ALA A 87 -16.93 -1.07 -26.53
CA ALA A 87 -15.79 -1.74 -27.15
C ALA A 87 -16.17 -2.37 -28.50
N PRO A 88 -15.23 -2.42 -29.47
CA PRO A 88 -15.45 -3.12 -30.74
C PRO A 88 -15.80 -4.60 -30.55
N GLU A 89 -16.63 -5.16 -31.43
CA GLU A 89 -17.03 -6.58 -31.39
C GLU A 89 -15.85 -7.55 -31.54
N ASP A 90 -14.77 -7.12 -32.18
CA ASP A 90 -13.52 -7.89 -32.34
C ASP A 90 -12.57 -7.77 -31.15
N ALA A 91 -12.90 -6.96 -30.13
CA ALA A 91 -12.11 -6.83 -28.92
C ALA A 91 -12.22 -8.10 -28.05
N THR A 92 -11.08 -8.71 -27.73
CA THR A 92 -11.02 -9.89 -26.87
C THR A 92 -11.16 -9.48 -25.40
N PRO A 93 -12.17 -9.95 -24.65
CA PRO A 93 -12.32 -9.61 -23.24
C PRO A 93 -11.26 -10.32 -22.39
N VAL A 94 -10.53 -9.57 -21.57
CA VAL A 94 -9.48 -10.08 -20.68
C VAL A 94 -10.11 -10.53 -19.35
N VAL A 95 -10.61 -11.77 -19.34
CA VAL A 95 -11.27 -12.37 -18.16
C VAL A 95 -10.38 -13.37 -17.42
N GLY A 96 -9.27 -13.80 -18.02
CA GLY A 96 -8.31 -14.73 -17.43
C GLY A 96 -6.95 -14.73 -18.12
N LEU A 97 -6.15 -15.76 -17.87
CA LEU A 97 -4.83 -15.92 -18.49
C LEU A 97 -4.96 -16.16 -20.00
N PRO A 98 -4.02 -15.70 -20.86
CA PRO A 98 -4.18 -15.75 -22.32
C PRO A 98 -4.56 -17.12 -22.89
N ARG A 99 -3.92 -18.20 -22.40
CA ARG A 99 -4.19 -19.59 -22.84
C ARG A 99 -5.46 -20.21 -22.23
N LYS A 100 -5.98 -19.62 -21.15
CA LYS A 100 -7.19 -20.08 -20.43
C LYS A 100 -8.09 -18.88 -20.14
N ASN A 101 -8.39 -18.09 -21.17
CA ASN A 101 -9.18 -16.88 -21.05
C ASN A 101 -10.67 -17.23 -20.99
N ARG A 102 -11.12 -17.71 -19.82
CA ARG A 102 -12.51 -18.11 -19.59
C ARG A 102 -12.99 -17.68 -18.22
N LEU A 103 -14.28 -17.40 -18.14
CA LEU A 103 -15.01 -17.18 -16.90
C LEU A 103 -15.98 -18.37 -16.72
N PRO A 104 -15.62 -19.40 -15.91
CA PRO A 104 -16.43 -20.59 -15.67
C PRO A 104 -17.79 -20.26 -15.05
N ASP A 105 -17.78 -19.37 -14.05
CA ASP A 105 -18.97 -18.93 -13.31
C ASP A 105 -19.02 -17.40 -13.37
N PRO A 106 -20.20 -16.78 -13.58
CA PRO A 106 -20.36 -15.34 -13.48
C PRO A 106 -19.84 -14.81 -12.15
N ILE A 107 -19.29 -13.59 -12.16
CA ILE A 107 -18.86 -12.93 -10.93
C ILE A 107 -20.12 -12.50 -10.18
N GLU A 108 -20.46 -13.25 -9.14
CA GLU A 108 -21.63 -13.00 -8.31
C GLU A 108 -21.24 -12.66 -6.86
N GLY A 109 -21.96 -11.70 -6.29
CA GLY A 109 -21.79 -11.27 -4.90
C GLY A 109 -20.46 -10.53 -4.62
N GLU A 110 -20.27 -10.15 -3.36
CA GLU A 110 -19.09 -9.40 -2.91
C GLU A 110 -17.80 -10.24 -3.00
N ALA A 111 -17.90 -11.57 -2.95
CA ALA A 111 -16.76 -12.48 -2.96
C ALA A 111 -16.31 -12.90 -4.37
N GLY A 112 -17.16 -12.75 -5.40
CA GLY A 112 -16.94 -13.35 -6.72
C GLY A 112 -15.63 -12.91 -7.38
N LEU A 113 -15.30 -11.62 -7.29
CA LEU A 113 -14.06 -11.07 -7.89
C LEU A 113 -12.81 -11.63 -7.19
N LEU A 114 -12.86 -11.79 -5.87
CA LEU A 114 -11.77 -12.38 -5.09
C LEU A 114 -11.61 -13.87 -5.38
N GLN A 115 -12.72 -14.61 -5.54
CA GLN A 115 -12.71 -16.01 -5.96
C GLN A 115 -12.07 -16.18 -7.34
N GLN A 116 -12.43 -15.31 -8.29
CA GLN A 116 -11.81 -15.23 -9.61
C GLN A 116 -10.30 -15.01 -9.49
N TRP A 117 -9.86 -14.04 -8.68
CA TRP A 117 -8.45 -13.74 -8.49
C TRP A 117 -7.65 -14.92 -7.90
N LEU A 118 -8.18 -15.56 -6.85
CA LEU A 118 -7.58 -16.76 -6.26
C LEU A 118 -7.54 -17.92 -7.26
N ARG A 119 -8.58 -18.10 -8.08
CA ARG A 119 -8.61 -19.14 -9.13
C ARG A 119 -7.52 -18.91 -10.17
N LEU A 120 -7.37 -17.69 -10.67
CA LEU A 120 -6.32 -17.37 -11.65
C LEU A 120 -4.92 -17.65 -11.11
N ASN A 121 -4.67 -17.37 -9.83
CA ASN A 121 -3.40 -17.74 -9.18
C ASN A 121 -3.19 -19.26 -9.08
N ARG A 122 -4.25 -20.03 -8.81
CA ARG A 122 -4.15 -21.51 -8.81
C ARG A 122 -3.89 -22.05 -10.21
N GLU A 123 -4.61 -21.56 -11.22
CA GLU A 123 -4.40 -21.95 -12.61
C GLU A 123 -3.00 -21.59 -13.10
N TRP A 124 -2.48 -20.44 -12.67
CA TRP A 124 -1.10 -20.05 -12.92
C TRP A 124 -0.11 -21.03 -12.27
N LEU A 125 -0.32 -21.39 -10.99
CA LEU A 125 0.49 -22.36 -10.27
C LEU A 125 0.49 -23.76 -10.92
N ASP A 126 -0.65 -24.21 -11.44
CA ASP A 126 -0.76 -25.49 -12.14
C ASP A 126 0.11 -25.53 -13.41
N ASN A 127 0.40 -24.37 -14.01
CA ASN A 127 1.14 -24.25 -15.27
C ASN A 127 2.52 -23.58 -15.07
N LEU A 128 3.10 -23.63 -13.86
CA LEU A 128 4.40 -23.01 -13.53
C LEU A 128 5.53 -23.35 -14.52
N GLN A 129 5.49 -24.53 -15.14
CA GLN A 129 6.51 -24.98 -16.10
C GLN A 129 6.47 -24.22 -17.43
N ASP A 130 5.32 -23.68 -17.80
CA ASP A 130 5.12 -22.92 -19.04
C ASP A 130 5.63 -21.47 -18.91
N HIS A 131 5.92 -21.03 -17.70
CA HIS A 131 6.32 -19.65 -17.40
C HIS A 131 7.85 -19.55 -17.40
N THR A 132 8.39 -18.60 -18.17
CA THR A 132 9.84 -18.34 -18.19
C THR A 132 10.24 -17.55 -16.95
N LEU A 133 10.60 -18.28 -15.89
CA LEU A 133 10.96 -17.70 -14.61
C LEU A 133 12.48 -17.55 -14.53
N LYS A 134 12.97 -16.34 -14.79
CA LYS A 134 14.40 -16.08 -15.00
C LYS A 134 15.26 -16.04 -13.73
N ILE A 135 14.64 -15.80 -12.57
CA ILE A 135 15.36 -15.51 -11.32
C ILE A 135 15.09 -16.57 -10.24
N GLU A 136 13.93 -17.22 -10.29
CA GLU A 136 13.50 -18.15 -9.26
C GLU A 136 14.02 -19.56 -9.53
N VAL A 137 14.29 -20.32 -8.46
CA VAL A 137 14.83 -21.67 -8.55
C VAL A 137 13.74 -22.67 -8.19
N LYS A 138 13.62 -23.72 -9.01
CA LYS A 138 12.73 -24.84 -8.73
C LYS A 138 13.16 -25.55 -7.44
N HIS A 139 12.25 -25.65 -6.49
CA HIS A 139 12.49 -26.34 -5.21
C HIS A 139 12.23 -27.85 -5.36
N PRO A 140 12.99 -28.73 -4.67
CA PRO A 140 12.78 -30.19 -4.73
C PRO A 140 11.35 -30.64 -4.40
N SER A 141 10.64 -29.90 -3.55
CA SER A 141 9.25 -30.18 -3.17
C SER A 141 8.22 -29.92 -4.27
N GLY A 142 8.60 -29.39 -5.45
CA GLY A 142 7.71 -29.19 -6.59
C GLY A 142 7.13 -27.77 -6.76
N GLY A 143 7.63 -26.79 -6.00
CA GLY A 143 7.31 -25.37 -6.14
C GLY A 143 8.51 -24.55 -6.59
N TRP A 144 8.42 -23.23 -6.47
CA TRP A 144 9.50 -22.31 -6.83
C TRP A 144 9.79 -21.34 -5.68
N VAL A 145 11.07 -20.97 -5.59
CA VAL A 145 11.59 -20.10 -4.55
C VAL A 145 12.49 -19.05 -5.19
N GLY A 146 12.20 -17.79 -4.90
CA GLY A 146 12.94 -16.63 -5.34
C GLY A 146 14.28 -16.46 -4.63
N PRO A 147 15.06 -15.45 -5.03
CA PRO A 147 16.40 -15.22 -4.50
C PRO A 147 16.35 -14.73 -3.05
N HIS A 148 17.37 -15.07 -2.25
CA HIS A 148 17.54 -14.62 -0.87
C HIS A 148 16.40 -15.00 0.10
N VAL A 149 15.64 -16.05 -0.23
CA VAL A 149 14.65 -16.61 0.69
C VAL A 149 15.36 -17.43 1.77
N ARG A 150 14.91 -17.29 3.02
CA ARG A 150 15.38 -18.10 4.16
C ARG A 150 14.26 -19.03 4.59
N ILE A 151 14.51 -20.33 4.54
CA ILE A 151 13.53 -21.35 4.95
C ILE A 151 14.13 -22.12 6.12
N HIS A 152 13.43 -22.13 7.26
CA HIS A 152 13.84 -22.94 8.39
C HIS A 152 13.80 -24.44 8.04
N PRO A 153 14.79 -25.27 8.46
CA PRO A 153 14.84 -26.69 8.09
C PRO A 153 13.62 -27.52 8.49
N SER A 154 12.87 -27.09 9.50
CA SER A 154 11.65 -27.77 9.95
C SER A 154 10.36 -27.31 9.25
N ALA A 155 10.44 -26.28 8.39
CA ALA A 155 9.30 -25.81 7.61
C ALA A 155 8.88 -26.89 6.58
N LYS A 156 7.59 -26.99 6.33
CA LYS A 156 7.00 -27.94 5.39
C LYS A 156 6.45 -27.19 4.19
N LEU A 157 7.02 -27.46 3.02
CA LEU A 157 6.56 -26.89 1.76
C LEU A 157 5.81 -27.97 0.97
N VAL A 158 4.56 -27.69 0.61
CA VAL A 158 3.66 -28.62 -0.10
C VAL A 158 3.29 -28.03 -1.45
N ALA A 159 3.74 -28.66 -2.54
CA ALA A 159 3.47 -28.16 -3.89
C ALA A 159 1.99 -28.25 -4.30
N PRO A 160 1.56 -27.42 -5.26
CA PRO A 160 2.32 -26.33 -5.87
C PRO A 160 2.39 -25.11 -4.93
N PHE A 161 3.51 -24.38 -4.94
CA PHE A 161 3.66 -23.13 -4.21
C PHE A 161 4.62 -22.20 -4.95
N TRP A 162 4.48 -20.92 -4.68
CA TRP A 162 5.34 -19.86 -5.17
C TRP A 162 5.79 -18.99 -4.02
N ILE A 163 7.11 -18.81 -3.86
CA ILE A 163 7.68 -17.93 -2.85
C ILE A 163 8.62 -16.96 -3.55
N GLN A 164 8.28 -15.67 -3.58
CA GLN A 164 9.12 -14.63 -4.16
C GLN A 164 10.37 -14.35 -3.33
N GLY A 165 11.24 -13.46 -3.82
CA GLY A 165 12.51 -13.14 -3.18
C GLY A 165 12.40 -12.55 -1.76
N LYS A 166 13.49 -12.68 -1.00
CA LYS A 166 13.68 -12.07 0.33
C LYS A 166 12.64 -12.44 1.39
N CYS A 167 11.93 -13.55 1.20
CA CYS A 167 10.98 -14.04 2.21
C CYS A 167 11.70 -14.76 3.35
N GLU A 168 11.09 -14.77 4.53
CA GLU A 168 11.53 -15.58 5.68
C GLU A 168 10.42 -16.54 6.10
N ILE A 169 10.71 -17.85 6.11
CA ILE A 169 9.79 -18.91 6.49
C ILE A 169 10.29 -19.54 7.81
N GLY A 170 9.51 -19.37 8.86
CA GLY A 170 9.81 -19.76 10.24
C GLY A 170 9.72 -21.26 10.51
N ALA A 171 10.09 -21.66 11.72
CA ALA A 171 10.11 -23.05 12.14
C ALA A 171 8.70 -23.67 12.12
N ASN A 172 8.59 -24.90 11.60
CA ASN A 172 7.35 -25.67 11.49
C ASN A 172 6.22 -24.99 10.69
N ALA A 173 6.51 -23.88 10.01
CA ALA A 173 5.56 -23.23 9.12
C ALA A 173 5.19 -24.17 7.96
N GLN A 174 3.96 -24.08 7.50
CA GLN A 174 3.41 -24.87 6.39
C GLN A 174 3.03 -23.94 5.25
N VAL A 175 3.66 -24.09 4.10
CA VAL A 175 3.36 -23.27 2.91
C VAL A 175 2.92 -24.18 1.78
N GLY A 176 1.72 -23.91 1.28
CA GLY A 176 1.05 -24.68 0.25
C GLY A 176 0.17 -25.82 0.78
N PRO A 177 -0.61 -26.48 -0.09
CA PRO A 177 -0.63 -26.31 -1.53
C PRO A 177 -1.32 -25.02 -1.96
N TYR A 178 -1.01 -24.56 -3.16
CA TYR A 178 -1.55 -23.37 -3.81
C TYR A 178 -1.31 -22.05 -3.06
N ALA A 179 -0.16 -21.94 -2.38
CA ALA A 179 0.23 -20.69 -1.71
C ALA A 179 1.10 -19.84 -2.64
N CYS A 180 0.75 -18.55 -2.77
CA CYS A 180 1.58 -17.53 -3.42
C CYS A 180 2.06 -16.55 -2.35
N ILE A 181 3.37 -16.50 -2.13
CA ILE A 181 4.01 -15.63 -1.14
C ILE A 181 4.78 -14.52 -1.87
N GLY A 182 4.40 -13.27 -1.62
CA GLY A 182 4.97 -12.07 -2.23
C GLY A 182 6.31 -11.66 -1.63
N GLU A 183 7.06 -10.82 -2.35
CA GLU A 183 8.43 -10.42 -1.97
C GLU A 183 8.49 -9.80 -0.57
N ASN A 184 9.56 -10.09 0.17
CA ASN A 184 9.78 -9.60 1.53
C ASN A 184 8.69 -10.02 2.54
N ALA A 185 7.87 -11.04 2.26
CA ALA A 185 6.91 -11.54 3.23
C ALA A 185 7.60 -12.40 4.31
N ILE A 186 7.01 -12.40 5.52
CA ILE A 186 7.48 -13.20 6.65
C ILE A 186 6.36 -14.15 7.04
N ILE A 187 6.62 -15.45 7.03
CA ILE A 187 5.71 -16.48 7.51
C ILE A 187 6.30 -17.03 8.81
N ASP A 188 5.71 -16.68 9.95
CA ASP A 188 6.28 -16.96 11.26
C ASP A 188 6.05 -18.42 11.70
N GLU A 189 6.60 -18.77 12.86
CA GLU A 189 6.61 -20.14 13.37
C GLU A 189 5.21 -20.76 13.50
N ASN A 190 5.07 -22.00 13.06
CA ASN A 190 3.81 -22.77 13.08
C ASN A 190 2.64 -22.13 12.29
N ALA A 191 2.88 -21.09 11.48
CA ALA A 191 1.86 -20.56 10.58
C ALA A 191 1.57 -21.54 9.43
N SER A 192 0.35 -21.54 8.90
CA SER A 192 -0.08 -22.37 7.77
C SER A 192 -0.72 -21.50 6.70
N VAL A 193 -0.23 -21.56 5.47
CA VAL A 193 -0.76 -20.80 4.33
C VAL A 193 -1.10 -21.77 3.20
N GLN A 194 -2.39 -21.91 2.88
CA GLN A 194 -2.88 -22.85 1.86
C GLN A 194 -3.92 -22.18 0.97
N ARG A 195 -3.86 -22.43 -0.35
CA ARG A 195 -4.79 -21.86 -1.35
C ARG A 195 -4.96 -20.34 -1.22
N SER A 196 -3.92 -19.64 -0.75
CA SER A 196 -3.99 -18.25 -0.31
C SER A 196 -2.89 -17.42 -0.95
N ILE A 197 -3.13 -16.12 -1.07
CA ILE A 197 -2.17 -15.14 -1.59
C ILE A 197 -1.73 -14.25 -0.43
N VAL A 198 -0.43 -14.21 -0.18
CA VAL A 198 0.20 -13.29 0.77
C VAL A 198 0.92 -12.23 -0.05
N LEU A 199 0.44 -10.99 -0.04
CA LEU A 199 1.00 -9.91 -0.85
C LEU A 199 2.35 -9.41 -0.30
N PRO A 200 3.16 -8.74 -1.14
CA PRO A 200 4.50 -8.31 -0.76
C PRO A 200 4.53 -7.49 0.53
N GLY A 201 5.56 -7.72 1.35
CA GLY A 201 5.72 -7.02 2.62
C GLY A 201 4.63 -7.35 3.64
N THR A 202 4.04 -8.53 3.59
CA THR A 202 3.08 -8.98 4.61
C THR A 202 3.75 -9.94 5.60
N MET A 203 3.50 -9.75 6.89
CA MET A 203 3.91 -10.70 7.94
C MET A 203 2.69 -11.51 8.39
N VAL A 204 2.82 -12.85 8.37
CA VAL A 204 1.86 -13.80 8.89
C VAL A 204 2.37 -14.34 10.22
N GLY A 205 1.65 -14.04 11.29
CA GLY A 205 2.07 -14.33 12.66
C GLY A 205 2.01 -15.79 13.07
N CYS A 206 2.63 -16.09 14.21
CA CYS A 206 2.71 -17.45 14.75
C CYS A 206 1.33 -18.09 14.93
N ASN A 207 1.22 -19.39 14.64
CA ASN A 207 -0.02 -20.18 14.77
C ASN A 207 -1.23 -19.63 13.97
N THR A 208 -0.98 -18.81 12.94
CA THR A 208 -2.03 -18.30 12.05
C THR A 208 -2.28 -19.29 10.91
N SER A 209 -3.54 -19.61 10.66
CA SER A 209 -3.95 -20.47 9.54
C SER A 209 -4.72 -19.66 8.50
N LEU A 210 -4.15 -19.53 7.31
CA LEU A 210 -4.72 -18.87 6.14
C LEU A 210 -5.15 -19.93 5.13
N GLU A 211 -6.45 -19.94 4.79
CA GLU A 211 -7.03 -20.88 3.84
C GLU A 211 -8.04 -20.19 2.91
N GLU A 212 -7.77 -20.16 1.61
CA GLU A 212 -8.62 -19.49 0.61
C GLU A 212 -8.87 -18.01 0.91
N VAL A 213 -7.80 -17.33 1.32
CA VAL A 213 -7.80 -15.90 1.63
C VAL A 213 -6.72 -15.17 0.84
N ALA A 214 -6.89 -13.87 0.69
CA ALA A 214 -5.81 -12.98 0.28
C ALA A 214 -5.46 -12.03 1.41
N VAL A 215 -4.18 -11.74 1.61
CA VAL A 215 -3.71 -10.91 2.71
C VAL A 215 -2.75 -9.84 2.22
N GLU A 216 -2.99 -8.60 2.64
CA GLU A 216 -2.13 -7.44 2.38
C GLU A 216 -1.84 -6.69 3.69
N GLY A 217 -0.64 -6.87 4.23
CA GLY A 217 -0.27 -6.25 5.49
C GLY A 217 -1.21 -6.68 6.62
N GLY A 218 -1.97 -5.75 7.20
CA GLY A 218 -2.98 -6.02 8.24
C GLY A 218 -4.39 -6.33 7.69
N LEU A 219 -4.58 -6.37 6.38
CA LEU A 219 -5.88 -6.63 5.76
C LEU A 219 -5.99 -8.08 5.31
N LEU A 220 -6.99 -8.80 5.83
CA LEU A 220 -7.36 -10.14 5.39
C LEU A 220 -8.66 -10.08 4.59
N LEU A 221 -8.64 -10.69 3.41
CA LEU A 221 -9.78 -10.81 2.49
C LEU A 221 -10.21 -12.28 2.44
N ASP A 222 -11.38 -12.58 3.00
CA ASP A 222 -11.93 -13.92 3.07
C ASP A 222 -12.87 -14.18 1.88
N SER A 223 -12.45 -15.09 1.00
CA SER A 223 -13.16 -15.44 -0.23
C SER A 223 -14.36 -16.35 0.01
N LYS A 224 -14.37 -17.13 1.11
CA LYS A 224 -15.49 -18.02 1.46
C LYS A 224 -16.62 -17.24 2.11
N ARG A 225 -16.26 -16.31 3.01
CA ARG A 225 -17.23 -15.52 3.78
C ARG A 225 -17.61 -14.22 3.09
N GLY A 226 -16.87 -13.83 2.05
CA GLY A 226 -17.08 -12.57 1.35
C GLY A 226 -16.91 -11.38 2.26
N CYS A 227 -15.87 -11.39 3.10
CA CYS A 227 -15.64 -10.31 4.06
C CYS A 227 -14.20 -9.84 4.08
N ARG A 228 -14.03 -8.58 4.46
CA ARG A 228 -12.73 -7.97 4.76
C ARG A 228 -12.57 -7.82 6.27
N VAL A 229 -11.41 -8.21 6.78
CA VAL A 229 -11.08 -8.10 8.20
C VAL A 229 -9.78 -7.32 8.32
N ALA A 230 -9.85 -6.14 8.93
CA ALA A 230 -8.66 -5.41 9.34
C ALA A 230 -8.15 -6.02 10.65
N ILE A 231 -7.08 -6.80 10.57
CA ILE A 231 -6.36 -7.32 11.73
C ILE A 231 -5.39 -6.23 12.19
N THR A 232 -5.74 -5.59 13.31
CA THR A 232 -4.93 -4.52 13.92
C THR A 232 -3.81 -5.07 14.81
N ASP A 233 -3.85 -6.36 15.13
CA ASP A 233 -2.83 -7.00 15.94
C ASP A 233 -1.60 -7.31 15.08
N SER A 234 -0.54 -6.54 15.32
CA SER A 234 0.75 -6.71 14.66
C SER A 234 1.35 -8.09 14.83
N PHE A 235 0.91 -8.86 15.84
CA PHE A 235 1.37 -10.22 16.08
C PHE A 235 0.70 -11.25 15.17
N ILE A 236 -0.47 -10.96 14.61
CA ILE A 236 -1.22 -11.89 13.74
C ILE A 236 -1.00 -11.54 12.27
N LEU A 237 -1.15 -10.26 11.91
CA LEU A 237 -0.88 -9.75 10.57
C LEU A 237 -0.33 -8.33 10.66
N SER A 238 0.77 -8.03 9.96
CA SER A 238 1.24 -6.65 9.85
C SER A 238 1.86 -6.39 8.49
N ASN A 239 1.81 -5.12 8.07
CA ASN A 239 2.57 -4.66 6.93
C ASN A 239 4.03 -4.45 7.37
N ILE A 240 4.96 -5.13 6.72
CA ILE A 240 6.40 -5.01 6.93
C ILE A 240 6.87 -3.60 6.54
N SER A 241 6.15 -2.93 5.62
CA SER A 241 6.31 -1.51 5.31
C SER A 241 5.74 -0.59 6.42
N GLU A 242 4.75 -1.05 7.19
CA GLU A 242 4.30 -0.38 8.43
C GLU A 242 5.26 -0.56 9.61
N LYS A 243 6.49 -1.02 9.36
CA LYS A 243 7.61 -0.59 10.19
C LYS A 243 7.93 0.91 10.05
N LEU A 244 7.06 1.69 9.40
CA LEU A 244 6.97 3.14 9.53
C LEU A 244 6.29 3.55 10.86
N SER A 245 7.14 3.57 11.89
CA SER A 245 7.32 4.76 12.74
C SER A 245 6.36 5.03 13.90
N SER A 246 6.17 4.06 14.79
CA SER A 246 5.99 4.47 16.19
C SER A 246 7.27 5.19 16.64
N PRO A 247 7.16 6.31 17.39
CA PRO A 247 8.36 7.05 17.80
C PRO A 247 9.22 6.14 18.67
N SER A 248 10.52 6.12 18.37
CA SER A 248 11.49 5.33 19.12
C SER A 248 11.47 5.72 20.61
N ILE A 249 11.91 4.83 21.50
CA ILE A 249 12.00 5.14 22.94
C ILE A 249 12.84 6.40 23.17
N LEU A 250 13.92 6.58 22.41
CA LEU A 250 14.75 7.79 22.45
C LEU A 250 13.99 9.04 22.05
N GLU A 251 13.17 8.96 21.00
CA GLU A 251 12.32 10.07 20.55
C GLU A 251 11.28 10.45 21.60
N ARG A 252 10.68 9.46 22.27
CA ARG A 252 9.71 9.69 23.36
C ARG A 252 10.36 10.35 24.56
N LEU A 253 11.54 9.88 24.97
CA LEU A 253 12.32 10.47 26.06
C LEU A 253 12.76 11.90 25.72
N PHE A 254 13.17 12.15 24.48
CA PHE A 254 13.53 13.48 24.01
C PHE A 254 12.33 14.43 24.02
N ALA A 255 11.16 13.96 23.56
CA ALA A 255 9.92 14.72 23.59
C ALA A 255 9.49 15.05 25.04
N LEU A 256 9.59 14.09 25.96
CA LEU A 256 9.32 14.30 27.39
C LEU A 256 10.27 15.35 28.00
N THR A 257 11.57 15.26 27.68
CA THR A 257 12.58 16.21 28.15
C THR A 257 12.27 17.62 27.64
N LEU A 258 11.95 17.75 26.35
CA LEU A 258 11.61 19.03 25.74
C LEU A 258 10.29 19.60 26.29
N PHE A 259 9.30 18.74 26.56
CA PHE A 259 8.05 19.13 27.22
C PHE A 259 8.31 19.75 28.60
N CYS A 260 9.13 19.11 29.43
CA CYS A 260 9.49 19.63 30.76
C CYS A 260 10.27 20.95 30.68
N LEU A 261 11.17 21.09 29.70
CA LEU A 261 11.97 22.31 29.52
C LEU A 261 11.15 23.50 29.00
N VAL A 262 10.20 23.25 28.09
CA VAL A 262 9.39 24.30 27.46
C VAL A 262 8.16 24.65 28.32
N SER A 263 7.70 23.75 29.18
CA SER A 263 6.50 23.95 30.02
C SER A 263 6.54 25.22 30.89
N PRO A 264 7.64 25.58 31.60
CA PRO A 264 7.71 26.82 32.37
C PRO A 264 7.60 28.07 31.49
N VAL A 265 8.21 28.04 30.30
CA VAL A 265 8.16 29.15 29.33
C VAL A 265 6.75 29.29 28.74
N ALA A 266 6.10 28.17 28.43
CA ALA A 266 4.72 28.17 27.94
C ALA A 266 3.74 28.67 29.01
N ALA A 267 3.92 28.28 30.27
CA ALA A 267 3.08 28.73 31.39
C ALA A 267 3.21 30.25 31.67
N LEU A 268 4.41 30.80 31.46
CA LEU A 268 4.68 32.24 31.61
C LEU A 268 4.34 33.06 30.35
N SER A 269 4.06 32.40 29.23
CA SER A 269 3.75 33.06 27.97
C SER A 269 2.29 33.53 27.92
N ARG A 270 2.07 34.74 27.41
CA ARG A 270 0.72 35.32 27.19
C ARG A 270 0.17 34.89 25.82
N ILE A 271 0.06 33.58 25.60
CA ILE A 271 -0.45 33.00 24.35
C ILE A 271 -1.92 32.67 24.53
N ASP A 272 -2.75 33.05 23.56
CA ASP A 272 -4.13 32.58 23.46
C ASP A 272 -4.13 31.15 22.93
N TRP A 273 -4.66 30.24 23.74
CA TRP A 273 -4.70 28.81 23.44
C TRP A 273 -6.03 28.44 22.81
N SER A 274 -5.98 27.75 21.68
CA SER A 274 -7.13 27.03 21.13
C SER A 274 -6.94 25.52 21.24
N GLU A 275 -8.04 24.80 21.37
CA GLU A 275 -8.04 23.34 21.28
C GLU A 275 -8.28 22.94 19.83
N LEU A 276 -7.42 22.07 19.32
CA LEU A 276 -7.50 21.47 18.01
C LEU A 276 -7.74 19.97 18.19
N GLU A 277 -8.87 19.48 17.69
CA GLU A 277 -9.13 18.05 17.57
C GLU A 277 -8.70 17.58 16.18
N ALA A 278 -7.70 16.71 16.13
CA ALA A 278 -7.04 16.32 14.89
C ALA A 278 -6.95 14.79 14.74
N HIS A 279 -6.86 14.30 13.51
CA HIS A 279 -6.65 12.87 13.23
C HIS A 279 -5.25 12.42 13.71
N ASP A 280 -5.17 11.25 14.35
CA ASP A 280 -3.90 10.64 14.78
C ASP A 280 -3.21 9.81 13.68
N GLY A 281 -3.82 9.71 12.50
CA GLY A 281 -3.36 8.88 11.39
C GLY A 281 -3.65 7.39 11.55
N ARG A 282 -4.28 6.97 12.65
CA ARG A 282 -4.61 5.56 12.99
C ARG A 282 -6.11 5.36 13.26
N GLY A 283 -6.94 6.35 12.92
CA GLY A 283 -8.39 6.31 13.12
C GLY A 283 -8.87 6.83 14.48
N GLY A 284 -7.99 7.40 15.29
CA GLY A 284 -8.31 8.10 16.54
C GLY A 284 -8.17 9.62 16.43
N ALA A 285 -8.57 10.32 17.50
CA ALA A 285 -8.47 11.77 17.60
C ALA A 285 -7.45 12.22 18.66
N LEU A 286 -6.66 13.23 18.31
CA LEU A 286 -5.72 13.94 19.16
C LEU A 286 -6.35 15.24 19.63
N ARG A 287 -6.26 15.53 20.92
CA ARG A 287 -6.63 16.83 21.48
C ARG A 287 -5.38 17.64 21.76
N LEU A 288 -5.15 18.63 20.90
CA LEU A 288 -3.92 19.41 20.87
C LEU A 288 -4.20 20.84 21.29
N LYS A 289 -3.46 21.35 22.27
CA LYS A 289 -3.43 22.79 22.55
C LYS A 289 -2.49 23.45 21.58
N THR A 290 -2.98 24.43 20.83
CA THR A 290 -2.18 25.21 19.87
C THR A 290 -2.28 26.69 20.19
N GLY A 291 -1.15 27.39 20.09
CA GLY A 291 -1.10 28.84 20.22
C GLY A 291 -1.21 29.53 18.86
N SER A 292 -1.88 30.68 18.81
CA SER A 292 -1.92 31.53 17.60
C SER A 292 -0.64 32.35 17.40
N GLN A 293 0.02 32.74 18.49
CA GLN A 293 1.10 33.74 18.51
C GLN A 293 2.36 33.23 19.24
N GLY A 294 3.54 33.70 18.82
CA GLY A 294 4.82 33.40 19.47
C GLY A 294 5.67 32.30 18.81
N ARG A 295 6.69 31.81 19.52
CA ARG A 295 7.65 30.82 18.99
C ARG A 295 6.98 29.46 18.76
N LEU A 296 7.30 28.80 17.65
CA LEU A 296 6.66 27.56 17.20
C LEU A 296 6.68 26.46 18.27
N ILE A 297 7.83 26.23 18.91
CA ILE A 297 7.97 25.17 19.93
C ILE A 297 7.15 25.46 21.20
N VAL A 298 6.94 26.74 21.53
CA VAL A 298 6.11 27.16 22.66
C VAL A 298 4.64 27.01 22.30
N ARG A 299 4.23 27.35 21.07
CA ARG A 299 2.85 27.19 20.59
C ARG A 299 2.40 25.72 20.54
N ARG A 300 3.35 24.80 20.31
CA ARG A 300 3.11 23.36 20.14
C ARG A 300 3.62 22.53 21.31
N TRP A 301 3.92 23.16 22.46
CA TRP A 301 4.49 22.48 23.62
C TRP A 301 3.66 21.27 24.06
N HIS A 302 2.32 21.38 24.02
CA HIS A 302 1.42 20.31 24.42
C HIS A 302 1.49 19.09 23.48
N TRP A 303 1.88 19.28 22.22
CA TRP A 303 1.94 18.21 21.23
C TRP A 303 3.06 17.21 21.58
N LEU A 304 4.12 17.68 22.24
CA LEU A 304 5.22 16.84 22.74
C LEU A 304 4.73 15.76 23.72
N LYS A 305 3.64 16.01 24.45
CA LYS A 305 2.99 15.02 25.33
C LYS A 305 2.41 13.86 24.54
N GLU A 306 1.82 14.13 23.38
CA GLU A 306 1.25 13.09 22.50
C GLU A 306 2.35 12.29 21.76
N VAL A 307 3.50 12.92 21.50
CA VAL A 307 4.71 12.20 21.04
C VAL A 307 5.23 11.25 22.12
N ALA A 308 5.31 11.69 23.37
CA ALA A 308 5.74 10.84 24.48
C ALA A 308 4.80 9.63 24.70
N LYS A 309 3.49 9.81 24.46
CA LYS A 309 2.48 8.75 24.46
C LYS A 309 2.54 7.82 23.23
N GLY A 310 3.33 8.16 22.21
CA GLY A 310 3.48 7.38 20.99
C GLY A 310 2.37 7.55 19.95
N ARG A 311 1.54 8.60 20.08
CA ARG A 311 0.43 8.91 19.16
C ARG A 311 0.80 9.94 18.09
N MET A 312 1.95 10.60 18.23
CA MET A 312 2.50 11.57 17.29
C MET A 312 4.01 11.37 17.14
N ARG A 313 4.63 12.04 16.18
CA ARG A 313 6.08 12.07 15.99
C ARG A 313 6.67 13.47 16.23
N LEU A 314 7.99 13.56 16.43
CA LEU A 314 8.64 14.88 16.43
C LEU A 314 8.61 15.51 15.04
N VAL A 315 8.79 14.71 14.00
CA VAL A 315 8.75 15.13 12.60
C VAL A 315 7.66 14.34 11.88
N GLY A 316 6.73 15.05 11.26
CA GLY A 316 5.55 14.48 10.58
C GLY A 316 4.73 15.59 9.94
N ILE A 317 3.60 15.27 9.30
CA ILE A 317 2.73 16.30 8.70
C ILE A 317 2.04 17.15 9.78
N LEU A 318 1.54 18.34 9.43
CA LEU A 318 0.73 19.11 10.39
C LEU A 318 -0.53 18.33 10.78
N PRO A 319 -0.94 18.36 12.07
CA PRO A 319 -2.17 17.74 12.52
C PRO A 319 -3.39 18.27 11.75
N ARG A 320 -4.15 17.36 11.13
CA ARG A 320 -5.36 17.70 10.36
C ARG A 320 -6.58 17.76 11.27
N PRO A 321 -7.30 18.89 11.35
CA PRO A 321 -8.59 18.94 12.02
C PRO A 321 -9.53 17.83 11.54
N VAL A 322 -10.40 17.33 12.42
CA VAL A 322 -11.34 16.25 12.06
C VAL A 322 -12.28 16.65 10.93
N ASP A 323 -12.65 17.93 10.91
CA ASP A 323 -13.51 18.61 9.95
C ASP A 323 -12.74 19.30 8.81
N TRP A 324 -11.45 18.98 8.64
CA TRP A 324 -10.63 19.64 7.63
C TRP A 324 -11.13 19.36 6.21
N THR A 325 -11.49 20.43 5.51
CA THR A 325 -11.77 20.43 4.08
C THR A 325 -10.85 21.44 3.40
N SER A 326 -10.41 21.11 2.19
CA SER A 326 -9.68 22.05 1.34
C SER A 326 -10.43 22.18 0.02
N GLU A 327 -10.68 23.41 -0.42
CA GLU A 327 -11.30 23.68 -1.72
C GLU A 327 -10.40 23.29 -2.90
N ALA A 328 -9.09 23.12 -2.65
CA ALA A 328 -8.08 22.85 -3.67
C ALA A 328 -7.52 21.41 -3.64
N ALA A 329 -7.74 20.65 -2.57
CA ALA A 329 -7.25 19.27 -2.46
C ALA A 329 -8.35 18.28 -2.86
N ASP A 330 -8.02 17.37 -3.77
CA ASP A 330 -8.90 16.28 -4.16
C ASP A 330 -9.30 15.41 -2.95
N LEU A 331 -10.48 14.80 -3.02
CA LEU A 331 -11.05 13.96 -1.95
C LEU A 331 -10.09 12.83 -1.51
N ASP A 332 -9.32 12.29 -2.45
CA ASP A 332 -8.36 11.21 -2.20
C ASP A 332 -7.10 11.71 -1.48
N VAL A 333 -6.64 12.93 -1.78
CA VAL A 333 -5.53 13.57 -1.05
C VAL A 333 -5.94 13.82 0.39
N ALA A 334 -7.17 14.31 0.62
CA ALA A 334 -7.69 14.54 1.97
C ALA A 334 -7.75 13.24 2.80
N ARG A 335 -8.22 12.14 2.20
CA ARG A 335 -8.24 10.81 2.86
C ARG A 335 -6.84 10.31 3.20
N ARG A 336 -5.87 10.48 2.30
CA ARG A 336 -4.47 10.08 2.51
C ARG A 336 -3.83 10.87 3.65
N LEU A 337 -4.00 12.19 3.66
CA LEU A 337 -3.48 13.05 4.71
C LEU A 337 -4.11 12.74 6.08
N ALA A 338 -5.41 12.41 6.13
CA ALA A 338 -6.07 12.00 7.37
C ALA A 338 -5.53 10.68 7.95
N LYS A 339 -5.00 9.78 7.10
CA LYS A 339 -4.37 8.51 7.49
C LYS A 339 -2.86 8.62 7.75
N THR A 340 -2.27 9.81 7.60
CA THR A 340 -0.83 10.00 7.80
C THR A 340 -0.55 10.44 9.23
N THR A 341 0.49 9.88 9.87
CA THR A 341 0.81 10.22 11.27
C THR A 341 1.31 11.67 11.39
N PRO A 342 0.71 12.49 12.27
CA PRO A 342 1.10 13.89 12.42
C PRO A 342 2.37 14.07 13.27
N GLY A 343 3.00 15.23 13.10
CA GLY A 343 4.24 15.60 13.77
C GLY A 343 4.18 16.93 14.53
N VAL A 344 5.14 17.14 15.43
CA VAL A 344 5.36 18.45 16.10
C VAL A 344 5.91 19.48 15.13
N ILE A 345 6.81 19.04 14.24
CA ILE A 345 7.43 19.85 13.18
C ILE A 345 7.09 19.21 11.84
N ALA A 346 6.55 20.01 10.94
CA ALA A 346 6.24 19.64 9.56
C ALA A 346 7.20 20.29 8.56
N LEU A 347 7.23 19.74 7.36
CA LEU A 347 7.97 20.32 6.24
C LEU A 347 7.45 21.72 5.91
N SER A 348 6.14 21.93 6.00
CA SER A 348 5.51 23.24 5.76
C SER A 348 6.07 24.33 6.68
N ASP A 349 6.45 23.99 7.91
CA ASP A 349 7.03 24.95 8.86
C ASP A 349 8.37 25.52 8.36
N VAL A 350 9.12 24.74 7.58
CA VAL A 350 10.36 25.18 6.94
C VAL A 350 10.11 26.24 5.86
N HIS A 351 8.90 26.24 5.32
CA HIS A 351 8.39 27.16 4.30
C HIS A 351 7.53 28.28 4.91
N ASP A 352 7.65 28.53 6.21
CA ASP A 352 6.88 29.54 6.97
C ASP A 352 5.34 29.32 6.88
N SER A 353 4.89 28.09 6.59
CA SER A 353 3.48 27.69 6.56
C SER A 353 3.14 26.79 7.74
N HIS A 354 2.40 27.35 8.70
CA HIS A 354 2.22 26.77 10.04
C HIS A 354 0.78 26.33 10.34
N SER A 355 -0.11 26.47 9.36
CA SER A 355 -1.55 26.26 9.50
C SER A 355 -2.05 25.28 8.45
N PRO A 356 -2.80 24.23 8.84
CA PRO A 356 -3.45 23.31 7.90
C PRO A 356 -4.41 23.99 6.92
N GLN A 357 -4.91 25.18 7.25
CA GLN A 357 -5.82 25.97 6.43
C GLN A 357 -5.11 26.81 5.36
N ASP A 358 -3.78 26.86 5.37
CA ASP A 358 -3.02 27.59 4.34
C ASP A 358 -3.17 26.87 2.97
N PRO A 359 -3.53 27.61 1.89
CA PRO A 359 -3.74 27.04 0.55
C PRO A 359 -2.55 26.25 -0.01
N THR A 360 -1.33 26.54 0.46
CA THR A 360 -0.09 25.91 -0.04
C THR A 360 0.39 24.75 0.84
N GLU A 361 -0.15 24.60 2.04
CA GLU A 361 0.38 23.68 3.04
C GLU A 361 0.10 22.21 2.68
N TRP A 362 -1.07 21.92 2.09
CA TRP A 362 -1.44 20.56 1.68
C TRP A 362 -0.46 19.97 0.66
N ILE A 363 0.17 20.81 -0.19
CA ILE A 363 1.20 20.40 -1.14
C ILE A 363 2.44 19.89 -0.39
N HIS A 364 2.89 20.65 0.61
CA HIS A 364 4.02 20.26 1.45
C HIS A 364 3.74 18.99 2.25
N ALA A 365 2.53 18.85 2.79
CA ALA A 365 2.12 17.67 3.51
C ALA A 365 2.02 16.43 2.61
N SER A 366 1.51 16.59 1.39
CA SER A 366 1.41 15.50 0.41
C SER A 366 2.78 15.03 -0.05
N TYR A 367 3.68 15.97 -0.33
CA TYR A 367 5.08 15.66 -0.64
C TYR A 367 5.77 14.95 0.53
N GLN A 368 5.55 15.42 1.77
CA GLN A 368 6.10 14.82 2.98
C GLN A 368 5.56 13.41 3.23
N ALA A 369 4.29 13.14 2.93
CA ALA A 369 3.69 11.82 3.06
C ALA A 369 4.24 10.80 2.04
N LEU A 370 4.70 11.27 0.87
CA LEU A 370 5.22 10.42 -0.21
C LEU A 370 6.73 10.15 -0.11
N CYS A 371 7.49 10.98 0.61
CA CYS A 371 8.95 10.90 0.68
C CYS A 371 9.47 10.13 1.91
N ASP A 372 10.64 9.50 1.79
CA ASP A 372 11.30 8.80 2.90
C ASP A 372 11.68 9.76 4.06
N ASP A 373 11.36 9.34 5.28
CA ASP A 373 11.62 10.04 6.56
C ASP A 373 13.07 10.54 6.68
N LYS A 374 14.04 9.78 6.15
CA LYS A 374 15.47 10.14 6.26
C LYS A 374 15.81 11.42 5.50
N SER A 375 15.25 11.60 4.31
CA SER A 375 15.49 12.76 3.45
C SER A 375 14.88 14.02 4.05
N ILE A 376 13.65 13.91 4.55
CA ILE A 376 12.93 15.01 5.21
C ILE A 376 13.60 15.38 6.53
N GLY A 377 13.99 14.38 7.33
CA GLY A 377 14.70 14.60 8.58
C GLY A 377 16.02 15.35 8.39
N LYS A 378 16.77 15.07 7.32
CA LYS A 378 18.01 15.79 6.97
C LYS A 378 17.71 17.26 6.62
N LEU A 379 16.66 17.51 5.83
CA LEU A 379 16.25 18.85 5.43
C LEU A 379 15.82 19.70 6.63
N ILE A 380 14.99 19.14 7.53
CA ILE A 380 14.52 19.82 8.74
C ILE A 380 15.67 20.09 9.70
N ARG A 381 16.58 19.11 9.91
CA ARG A 381 17.78 19.31 10.75
C ARG A 381 18.66 20.45 10.25
N SER A 382 18.81 20.59 8.93
CA SER A 382 19.61 21.68 8.33
C SER A 382 19.04 23.08 8.62
N LYS A 383 17.73 23.18 8.89
CA LYS A 383 17.00 24.45 9.10
C LYS A 383 16.39 24.57 10.51
N LEU A 384 16.73 23.66 11.43
CA LEU A 384 16.16 23.58 12.78
C LEU A 384 16.37 24.87 13.59
N TRP A 385 17.53 25.52 13.42
CA TRP A 385 17.85 26.79 14.08
C TRP A 385 16.89 27.92 13.69
N ARG A 386 16.38 27.93 12.44
CA ARG A 386 15.38 28.92 12.03
C ARG A 386 14.02 28.65 12.65
N LEU A 387 13.62 27.39 12.79
CA LEU A 387 12.32 26.98 13.32
C LEU A 387 12.17 27.24 14.83
N VAL A 388 13.26 27.07 15.59
CA VAL A 388 13.22 27.18 17.06
C VAL A 388 13.37 28.62 17.55
N PHE A 389 14.16 29.45 16.85
CA PHE A 389 14.57 30.77 17.34
C PHE A 389 13.95 31.97 16.61
N LYS A 390 13.38 31.80 15.41
CA LYS A 390 12.71 32.90 14.70
C LYS A 390 11.32 33.11 15.33
N PRO A 391 11.00 34.31 15.85
CA PRO A 391 9.63 34.64 16.19
C PRO A 391 8.81 34.69 14.89
N ILE A 392 7.72 33.94 14.87
CA ILE A 392 6.75 33.93 13.76
C ILE A 392 5.67 34.93 14.17
N GLN A 393 5.36 35.90 13.29
CA GLN A 393 4.31 36.90 13.49
C GLN A 393 2.92 36.30 13.23
#